data_AF-A0A7K0WEZ1-F1
#
_entry.id   AF-A0A7K0WEZ1-F1
#
_cell.length_a   1.000
_cell.length_b   1.000
_cell.length_c   1.000
_cell.angle_alpha   90.00
_cell.angle_beta   90.00
_cell.angle_gamma   90.00
#
_symmetry.space_group_name_H-M   'P 1'
#
loop_
_entity.id
_entity.type
_entity.pdbx_description
1 polymer ?
#
loop_
_entity_poly.entity_id
_entity_poly.type
_entity_poly.pdbx_seq_one_letter_code
_entity_poly.pdbx_strand_id
1 'polypeptide(L)'
;MEIHQIPSLRSPVMVIAFSGWNDAGEAATGAASHLLASWTDSSTDVVPELIADVDPEDFYDFQVNRPTVYVDDSHIRSLTWPGTQVFGLRTPEIDHDFVIVRGVEPSMKWKTFA
;
A
#
# COMPACT_ATOMS: atom_id res chain seq x y z
N MET A 1 -11.37 -3.62 6.85
CA MET A 1 -10.98 -2.81 5.68
C MET A 1 -11.86 -1.59 5.66
N GLU A 2 -11.25 -0.42 5.62
CA GLU A 2 -11.91 0.86 5.47
C GLU A 2 -11.71 1.34 4.02
N ILE A 3 -12.80 1.71 3.35
CA ILE A 3 -12.76 2.25 2.00
C ILE A 3 -12.96 3.76 2.11
N HIS A 4 -11.95 4.53 1.72
CA HIS A 4 -11.97 5.99 1.74
C HIS A 4 -12.76 6.57 0.57
N GLN A 5 -12.56 5.98 -0.60
CA GLN A 5 -13.22 6.38 -1.84
C GLN A 5 -13.15 5.27 -2.89
N ILE A 6 -14.08 5.30 -3.86
CA ILE A 6 -14.08 4.37 -4.98
C ILE A 6 -13.82 5.20 -6.26
N PRO A 7 -12.59 5.19 -6.79
CA PRO A 7 -12.28 5.92 -8.01
C PRO A 7 -12.92 5.27 -9.24
N SER A 8 -13.17 6.07 -10.27
CA SER A 8 -13.58 5.56 -11.58
C SER A 8 -12.32 5.19 -12.38
N LEU A 9 -12.00 3.88 -12.41
CA LEU A 9 -10.86 3.33 -13.14
C LEU A 9 -11.32 2.59 -14.41
N ARG A 10 -10.57 2.76 -15.49
CA ARG A 10 -10.77 2.14 -16.80
C ARG A 10 -10.05 0.80 -16.86
N SER A 11 -10.79 -0.29 -17.01
CA SER A 11 -10.24 -1.65 -17.16
C SER A 11 -9.10 -1.98 -16.18
N PRO A 12 -9.29 -1.81 -14.86
CA PRO A 12 -8.18 -1.82 -13.92
C PRO A 12 -7.51 -3.19 -13.78
N VAL A 13 -6.18 -3.18 -13.66
CA VAL A 13 -5.37 -4.36 -13.30
C VAL A 13 -4.88 -4.22 -11.86
N MET A 14 -5.01 -5.29 -11.08
CA MET A 14 -4.54 -5.31 -9.70
C MET A 14 -3.13 -5.88 -9.59
N VAL A 15 -2.24 -5.15 -8.91
CA VAL A 15 -0.89 -5.60 -8.54
C VAL A 15 -0.82 -5.69 -7.02
N ILE A 16 -0.47 -6.86 -6.48
CA ILE A 16 -0.43 -7.11 -5.04
C ILE A 16 0.99 -7.47 -4.62
N ALA A 17 1.51 -6.79 -3.61
CA ALA A 17 2.80 -7.07 -3.01
C ALA A 17 2.74 -7.03 -1.48
N PHE A 18 2.98 -8.17 -0.85
CA PHE A 18 3.13 -8.28 0.60
C PHE A 18 4.59 -8.44 0.98
N SER A 19 5.05 -7.74 2.02
CA SER A 19 6.34 -7.98 2.66
C SER A 19 6.25 -9.13 3.65
N GLY A 20 7.40 -9.67 4.03
CA GLY A 20 7.51 -10.77 4.97
C GLY A 20 8.20 -11.96 4.35
N TRP A 21 7.66 -13.16 4.57
CA TRP A 21 8.30 -14.42 4.17
C TRP A 21 8.45 -14.56 2.66
N ASN A 22 7.49 -14.03 1.89
CA ASN A 22 7.44 -14.16 0.43
C ASN A 22 8.31 -13.14 -0.32
N ASP A 23 8.94 -12.18 0.36
CA ASP A 23 9.56 -11.00 -0.26
C ASP A 23 11.07 -10.88 0.01
N ALA A 24 11.81 -11.88 -0.46
CA ALA A 24 13.26 -11.91 -0.31
C ALA A 24 13.92 -10.69 -1.02
N GLY A 25 14.67 -9.91 -0.26
CA GLY A 25 15.34 -8.70 -0.76
C GLY A 25 14.38 -7.57 -1.13
N GLU A 26 13.15 -7.59 -0.60
CA GLU A 26 12.11 -6.58 -0.89
C GLU A 26 11.81 -6.43 -2.39
N ALA A 27 11.95 -7.51 -3.17
CA ALA A 27 11.78 -7.46 -4.61
C ALA A 27 10.34 -7.09 -5.02
N ALA A 28 9.34 -7.71 -4.41
CA ALA A 28 7.93 -7.49 -4.70
C ALA A 28 7.46 -6.15 -4.14
N THR A 29 7.69 -5.88 -2.85
CA THR A 29 7.25 -4.60 -2.27
C THR A 29 8.06 -3.43 -2.79
N GLY A 30 9.34 -3.62 -3.11
CA GLY A 30 10.18 -2.63 -3.79
C GLY A 30 9.67 -2.32 -5.19
N ALA A 31 9.26 -3.32 -5.98
CA ALA A 31 8.65 -3.10 -7.29
C ALA A 31 7.32 -2.32 -7.20
N ALA A 32 6.43 -2.68 -6.27
CA ALA A 32 5.18 -1.96 -6.05
C ALA A 32 5.43 -0.52 -5.57
N SER A 33 6.41 -0.30 -4.70
CA SER A 33 6.83 1.03 -4.23
C SER A 33 7.40 1.87 -5.36
N HIS A 34 8.24 1.26 -6.20
CA HIS A 34 8.79 1.92 -7.37
C HIS A 34 7.67 2.32 -8.32
N LEU A 35 6.73 1.41 -8.60
CA LEU A 35 5.59 1.71 -9.46
C LEU A 35 4.75 2.85 -8.91
N LEU A 36 4.48 2.92 -7.60
CA LEU A 36 3.79 4.08 -6.99
C LEU A 36 4.61 5.38 -7.11
N ALA A 37 5.93 5.30 -6.93
CA ALA A 37 6.82 6.45 -6.97
C ALA A 37 7.10 6.97 -8.39
N SER A 38 7.03 6.13 -9.43
CA SER A 38 7.32 6.50 -10.81
C SER A 38 6.41 7.61 -11.37
N TRP A 39 5.25 7.83 -10.76
CA TRP A 39 4.27 8.85 -11.17
C TRP A 39 4.43 10.18 -10.42
N THR A 40 5.42 10.29 -9.54
CA THR A 40 5.66 11.55 -8.79
C THR A 40 6.30 12.65 -9.64
N ASP A 41 6.66 12.37 -10.89
CA ASP A 41 7.11 13.39 -11.82
C ASP A 41 5.93 14.28 -12.26
N SER A 42 6.10 15.59 -12.05
CA SER A 42 5.15 16.64 -12.46
C SER A 42 4.75 16.60 -13.94
N SER A 43 5.52 15.92 -14.79
CA SER A 43 5.20 15.71 -16.21
C SER A 43 4.09 14.69 -16.46
N THR A 44 3.74 13.85 -15.49
CA THR A 44 2.83 12.71 -15.72
C THR A 44 1.38 12.96 -15.32
N ASP A 45 1.02 14.05 -14.62
CA ASP A 45 -0.35 14.35 -14.14
C ASP A 45 -1.09 13.18 -13.44
N VAL A 46 -0.37 12.11 -13.07
CA VAL A 46 -0.89 10.90 -12.45
C VAL A 46 -0.51 10.92 -10.97
N VAL A 47 -1.50 10.82 -10.10
CA VAL A 47 -1.28 10.76 -8.64
C VAL A 47 -1.87 9.46 -8.12
N PRO A 48 -1.07 8.59 -7.45
CA PRO A 48 -1.63 7.46 -6.73
C PRO A 48 -2.52 7.94 -5.59
N GLU A 49 -3.75 7.47 -5.55
CA GLU A 49 -4.73 7.83 -4.53
C GLU A 49 -4.90 6.68 -3.54
N LEU A 50 -4.81 6.93 -2.23
CA LEU A 50 -5.16 5.92 -1.22
C LEU A 50 -6.69 5.73 -1.22
N ILE A 51 -7.16 4.55 -1.61
CA ILE A 51 -8.59 4.27 -1.77
C ILE A 51 -9.15 3.38 -0.65
N ALA A 52 -8.30 2.56 -0.04
CA ALA A 52 -8.67 1.74 1.10
C ALA A 52 -7.42 1.34 1.91
N ASP A 53 -7.64 0.99 3.18
CA ASP A 53 -6.65 0.30 3.98
C ASP A 53 -7.31 -0.72 4.93
N VAL A 54 -6.47 -1.56 5.52
CA VAL A 54 -6.90 -2.57 6.47
C VAL A 54 -6.47 -2.16 7.88
N ASP A 55 -7.46 -2.01 8.77
CA ASP A 55 -7.24 -1.83 10.20
C ASP A 55 -6.30 -2.91 10.73
N PRO A 56 -5.16 -2.52 11.30
CA PRO A 56 -4.16 -3.49 11.67
C PRO A 56 -4.45 -4.27 12.96
N GLU A 57 -5.35 -3.80 13.83
CA GLU A 57 -5.65 -4.51 15.09
C GLU A 57 -6.23 -5.90 14.86
N ASP A 58 -6.95 -6.07 13.74
CA ASP A 58 -7.66 -7.31 13.46
C ASP A 58 -6.77 -8.44 12.93
N PHE A 59 -5.65 -8.10 12.29
CA PHE A 59 -4.90 -9.02 11.42
C PHE A 59 -3.42 -9.15 11.75
N TYR A 60 -2.83 -8.22 12.51
CA TYR A 60 -1.38 -8.20 12.74
C TYR A 60 -1.02 -8.42 14.22
N ASP A 61 0.03 -9.21 14.44
CA ASP A 61 0.67 -9.31 15.76
C ASP A 61 1.71 -8.20 15.89
N PHE A 62 1.47 -7.22 16.76
CA PHE A 62 2.37 -6.07 16.95
C PHE A 62 3.69 -6.39 17.65
N GLN A 63 3.88 -7.60 18.19
CA GLN A 63 5.19 -8.04 18.68
C GLN A 63 6.10 -8.50 17.54
N VAL A 64 5.50 -9.00 16.47
CA VAL A 64 6.18 -9.42 15.23
C VAL A 64 6.30 -8.24 14.26
N ASN A 65 5.18 -7.59 13.97
CA ASN A 65 5.07 -6.45 13.08
C ASN A 65 4.94 -5.16 13.89
N ARG A 66 6.08 -4.62 14.32
CA ARG A 66 6.12 -3.46 15.22
C ARG A 66 5.77 -2.16 14.48
N PRO A 67 4.94 -1.28 15.08
CA PRO A 67 4.78 0.08 14.58
C PRO A 67 6.12 0.82 14.57
N THR A 68 6.34 1.64 13.55
CA THR A 68 7.53 2.47 13.43
C THR A 68 7.25 3.85 13.96
N VAL A 69 8.14 4.36 14.81
CA VAL A 69 8.11 5.74 15.31
C VAL A 69 9.17 6.53 14.56
N TYR A 70 8.76 7.65 13.96
CA TYR A 70 9.66 8.63 13.39
C TYR A 70 9.59 9.91 14.21
N VAL A 71 10.74 10.51 14.48
CA VAL A 71 10.87 11.78 15.23
C VAL A 71 11.66 12.74 14.35
N ASP A 72 11.04 13.88 14.01
CA ASP A 72 11.71 14.90 13.22
C ASP A 72 12.56 15.86 14.08
N ASP A 73 13.29 16.77 13.42
CA ASP A 73 14.16 17.75 14.08
C ASP A 73 13.37 18.72 15.00
N SER A 74 12.05 18.86 14.78
CA SER A 74 11.15 19.65 15.62
C SER A 74 10.58 18.87 16.80
N HIS A 75 11.05 17.64 17.02
CA HIS A 75 10.60 16.70 18.05
C HIS A 75 9.13 16.26 17.90
N ILE A 76 8.53 16.44 16.71
CA ILE A 76 7.22 15.90 16.41
C ILE A 76 7.37 14.41 16.14
N ARG A 77 6.53 13.60 16.79
CA ARG A 77 6.52 12.14 16.63
C ARG A 77 5.41 11.75 15.68
N SER A 78 5.75 11.02 14.63
CA SER A 78 4.78 10.28 13.83
C SER A 78 4.87 8.79 14.13
N LEU A 79 3.71 8.13 14.12
CA LEU A 79 3.56 6.70 14.35
C LEU A 79 2.98 6.08 13.09
N THR A 80 3.67 5.11 12.52
CA THR A 80 3.20 4.34 11.37
C THR A 80 2.93 2.92 11.81
N TRP A 81 1.67 2.51 11.75
CA TRP A 81 1.27 1.13 12.01
C TRP A 81 1.59 0.24 10.81
N PRO A 82 1.91 -1.05 11.01
CA PRO A 82 1.91 -2.01 9.90
C PRO A 82 0.51 -2.08 9.30
N GLY A 83 0.38 -2.41 8.03
CA GLY A 83 -0.95 -2.50 7.42
C GLY A 83 -0.88 -2.90 5.96
N THR A 84 -2.06 -3.00 5.36
CA THR A 84 -2.24 -3.17 3.92
C THR A 84 -2.97 -1.97 3.37
N GLN A 85 -2.37 -1.31 2.39
CA GLN A 85 -2.90 -0.13 1.73
C GLN A 85 -3.24 -0.48 0.28
N VAL A 86 -4.34 0.07 -0.20
CA VAL A 86 -4.82 -0.08 -1.57
C VAL A 86 -4.82 1.29 -2.21
N PHE A 87 -4.11 1.42 -3.33
CA PHE A 87 -4.02 2.64 -4.11
C PHE A 87 -4.74 2.48 -5.44
N GLY A 88 -5.52 3.48 -5.81
CA GLY A 88 -6.04 3.64 -7.17
C GLY A 88 -5.10 4.50 -7.98
N LEU A 89 -4.84 4.10 -9.22
CA LEU A 89 -3.96 4.82 -10.12
C LEU A 89 -4.61 4.92 -11.49
N ARG A 90 -5.02 6.13 -11.87
CA ARG A 90 -5.57 6.40 -13.18
C ARG A 90 -4.45 6.76 -14.13
N THR A 91 -4.31 6.04 -15.23
CA THR A 91 -3.20 6.20 -16.18
C THR A 91 -3.76 6.40 -17.59
N PRO A 92 -4.07 7.66 -17.98
CA PRO A 92 -4.76 7.95 -19.23
C PRO A 92 -3.97 7.55 -20.49
N GLU A 93 -2.66 7.55 -20.41
CA GLU A 93 -1.75 7.32 -21.55
C GLU A 93 -1.50 5.84 -21.89
N ILE A 94 -2.02 4.92 -21.07
CA ILE A 94 -1.88 3.47 -21.28
C ILE A 94 -3.25 2.77 -21.20
N ASP A 95 -3.29 1.51 -21.60
CA ASP A 95 -4.53 0.75 -21.81
C ASP A 95 -5.29 0.42 -20.51
N HIS A 96 -4.58 0.29 -19.40
CA HIS A 96 -5.13 -0.15 -18.11
C HIS A 96 -4.79 0.85 -17.03
N ASP A 97 -5.80 1.23 -16.25
CA ASP A 97 -5.58 1.83 -14.93
C ASP A 97 -5.12 0.74 -13.94
N PHE A 98 -4.57 1.13 -12.79
CA PHE A 98 -4.05 0.18 -11.81
C PHE A 98 -4.72 0.30 -10.44
N VAL A 99 -4.83 -0.85 -9.78
CA VAL A 99 -5.06 -0.95 -8.33
C VAL A 99 -3.83 -1.59 -7.72
N ILE A 100 -3.14 -0.88 -6.84
CA ILE A 100 -1.88 -1.33 -6.26
C ILE A 100 -2.12 -1.62 -4.79
N VAL A 101 -1.93 -2.87 -4.39
CA VAL A 101 -2.00 -3.31 -3.00
C VAL A 101 -0.59 -3.50 -2.50
N ARG A 102 -0.24 -2.80 -1.42
CA ARG A 102 1.05 -2.92 -0.74
C ARG A 102 0.82 -3.04 0.75
N GLY A 103 1.47 -4.00 1.38
CA GLY A 103 1.37 -4.15 2.83
C GLY A 103 2.30 -5.19 3.40
N VAL A 104 2.13 -5.45 4.68
CA VAL A 104 2.73 -6.61 5.36
C VAL A 104 1.77 -7.80 5.25
N GLU A 105 2.28 -9.02 5.15
CA GLU A 105 1.44 -10.21 5.23
C GLU A 105 0.68 -10.26 6.58
N PRO A 106 -0.64 -10.56 6.58
CA PRO A 106 -1.40 -10.65 7.82
C PRO A 106 -0.84 -11.76 8.72
N SER A 107 -0.73 -11.51 10.02
CA SER A 107 -0.25 -12.51 10.98
C SER A 107 -1.30 -13.58 11.28
N MET A 108 -2.59 -13.25 11.15
CA MET A 108 -3.71 -14.12 11.51
C MET A 108 -4.97 -13.83 10.69
N LYS A 109 -6.02 -14.63 10.89
CA LYS A 109 -7.34 -14.50 10.22
C LYS A 109 -7.27 -14.42 8.68
N TRP A 110 -6.35 -15.15 8.05
CA TRP A 110 -6.13 -15.11 6.59
C TRP A 110 -7.40 -15.32 5.75
N LYS A 111 -8.30 -16.20 6.18
CA LYS A 111 -9.58 -16.44 5.48
C LYS A 111 -10.54 -15.24 5.52
N THR A 112 -10.48 -14.43 6.57
CA THR A 112 -11.28 -13.21 6.71
C THR A 112 -10.61 -12.04 6.02
N PHE A 113 -9.29 -12.08 5.90
CA PHE A 113 -8.50 -11.07 5.19
C PHE A 113 -8.66 -11.18 3.66
N ALA A 114 -8.79 -12.40 3.13
CA ALA A 114 -8.91 -12.70 1.71
C ALA A 114 -10.29 -12.38 1.11
#